data_AF-A0A955PXW7-F1
#
_entry.id   AF-A0A955PXW7-F1
#
_cell.length_a   1.000
_cell.length_b   1.000
_cell.length_c   1.000
_cell.angle_alpha   90.00
_cell.angle_beta   90.00
_cell.angle_gamma   90.00
#
_symmetry.space_group_name_H-M   'P 1'
#
loop_
_entity.id
_entity.type
_entity.pdbx_description
1 polymer ?
#
loop_
_entity_poly.entity_id
_entity_poly.type
_entity_poly.pdbx_seq_one_letter_code
_entity_poly.pdbx_strand_id
1 'polypeptide(L)' 'TPLFQQVKNFGMPAVAMTDHGNLFGAIDFYQKAKAHDVKPIIGCEAYMAPGHRTQRAG' A
#
# COMPACT_ATOMS: atom_id res chain seq x y z
N THR A 1 -13.16 -8.82 -2.30
CA THR A 1 -12.97 -8.35 -0.91
C THR A 1 -12.38 -9.37 0.08
N PRO A 2 -11.81 -10.54 -0.28
CA PRO A 2 -11.29 -11.50 0.71
C PRO A 2 -10.33 -10.89 1.76
N LEU A 3 -9.44 -9.99 1.33
CA LEU A 3 -8.47 -9.34 2.21
C LEU A 3 -9.12 -8.62 3.39
N PHE A 4 -10.04 -7.68 3.14
CA PHE A 4 -10.65 -6.87 4.20
C PHE A 4 -11.55 -7.69 5.12
N GLN A 5 -12.22 -8.72 4.59
CA GLN A 5 -12.97 -9.66 5.43
C GLN A 5 -12.04 -10.40 6.40
N GLN A 6 -10.89 -10.85 5.92
CA GLN A 6 -9.92 -11.55 6.76
C GLN A 6 -9.29 -10.63 7.81
N VAL A 7 -8.98 -9.38 7.45
CA VAL A 7 -8.52 -8.34 8.39
C VAL A 7 -9.55 -8.14 9.52
N LYS A 8 -10.85 -8.07 9.21
CA LYS A 8 -11.91 -8.01 10.23
C LYS A 8 -11.99 -9.27 11.09
N ASN A 9 -11.90 -10.45 10.48
CA ASN A 9 -11.94 -11.72 11.21
C ASN A 9 -10.79 -11.85 12.22
N PHE A 10 -9.64 -11.23 11.94
CA PHE A 10 -8.49 -11.17 12.83
C PHE A 10 -8.54 -10.02 13.84
N GLY A 11 -9.59 -9.19 13.83
CA GLY A 11 -9.71 -8.03 14.73
C GLY A 11 -8.66 -6.95 14.48
N MET A 12 -8.09 -6.89 13.27
CA MET A 12 -7.04 -5.93 12.92
C MET A 12 -7.68 -4.57 12.56
N PRO A 13 -7.32 -3.47 13.25
CA PRO A 13 -7.94 -2.16 13.02
C PRO A 13 -7.46 -1.46 11.75
N ALA A 14 -6.34 -1.91 11.16
CA ALA A 14 -5.72 -1.30 9.99
C ALA A 14 -5.02 -2.35 9.11
N VAL A 15 -4.84 -2.04 7.83
CA VAL A 15 -4.02 -2.84 6.90
C VAL A 15 -3.29 -1.93 5.91
N ALA A 16 -2.07 -2.32 5.53
CA ALA A 16 -1.26 -1.59 4.57
C ALA A 16 -1.32 -2.21 3.16
N MET A 17 -1.26 -1.36 2.14
CA MET A 17 -0.97 -1.73 0.76
C MET A 17 0.41 -1.19 0.38
N THR A 18 1.23 -2.00 -0.27
CA THR A 18 2.60 -1.64 -0.70
C THR A 18 2.84 -2.12 -2.13
N ASP A 19 2.20 -1.46 -3.10
CA ASP A 19 2.32 -1.82 -4.52
C ASP A 19 3.76 -1.62 -5.04
N HIS A 20 4.20 -2.49 -5.94
CA HIS A 20 5.54 -2.47 -6.48
C HIS A 20 5.77 -1.32 -7.48
N GLY A 21 6.51 -0.30 -7.06
CA GLY A 21 6.86 0.87 -7.87
C GLY A 21 5.69 1.77 -8.29
N ASN A 22 4.49 1.56 -7.75
CA ASN A 22 3.29 2.31 -8.16
C ASN A 22 2.28 2.49 -7.02
N LEU A 23 1.16 3.17 -7.30
CA LEU A 23 0.04 3.39 -6.39
C LEU A 23 -1.32 3.18 -7.11
N PHE A 24 -1.36 2.35 -8.15
CA PHE A 24 -2.55 2.19 -8.97
C PHE A 24 -3.72 1.60 -8.17
N GLY A 25 -3.45 0.73 -7.18
CA GLY A 25 -4.45 0.16 -6.30
C GLY A 25 -4.99 1.13 -5.24
N ALA A 26 -4.43 2.33 -5.07
CA ALA A 26 -4.65 3.14 -3.86
C ALA A 26 -6.12 3.54 -3.65
N ILE A 27 -6.82 3.94 -4.71
CA ILE A 27 -8.22 4.38 -4.62
C ILE A 27 -9.14 3.18 -4.34
N ASP A 28 -8.96 2.09 -5.07
CA ASP A 28 -9.75 0.87 -4.90
C ASP A 28 -9.55 0.26 -3.50
N PHE A 29 -8.29 0.22 -3.04
CA PHE A 29 -7.94 -0.22 -1.69
C PHE A 29 -8.57 0.66 -0.62
N TYR A 30 -8.49 1.98 -0.75
CA TYR A 30 -9.12 2.92 0.17
C TYR A 30 -10.64 2.72 0.25
N GLN A 31 -11.32 2.65 -0.90
CA GLN A 31 -12.77 2.48 -0.95
C GLN A 31 -13.22 1.16 -0.31
N LYS A 32 -12.52 0.06 -0.62
CA LYS A 32 -12.82 -1.26 -0.05
C LYS A 32 -12.52 -1.32 1.45
N ALA A 33 -11.40 -0.74 1.90
CA ALA A 33 -11.06 -0.65 3.33
C ALA A 33 -12.13 0.12 4.11
N LYS A 34 -12.54 1.29 3.58
CA LYS A 34 -13.59 2.12 4.18
C LYS A 34 -14.92 1.40 4.26
N ALA A 35 -15.31 0.66 3.21
CA ALA A 35 -16.54 -0.14 3.21
C ALA A 35 -16.54 -1.25 4.27
N HIS A 36 -15.36 -1.68 4.72
CA HIS A 36 -15.19 -2.69 5.77
C HIS A 36 -14.85 -2.09 7.13
N ASP A 37 -14.89 -0.77 7.31
CA ASP A 37 -14.51 -0.10 8.56
C ASP A 37 -13.10 -0.49 9.05
N VAL A 38 -12.16 -0.59 8.09
CA VAL A 38 -10.75 -0.86 8.34
C VAL A 38 -9.96 0.38 7.94
N LYS A 39 -9.01 0.83 8.78
CA LYS A 39 -8.13 1.95 8.44
C LYS A 39 -7.13 1.54 7.35
N PRO A 40 -7.17 2.13 6.14
CA PRO A 40 -6.16 1.86 5.13
C PRO A 40 -4.85 2.61 5.45
N ILE A 41 -3.72 1.96 5.23
CA ILE A 41 -2.39 2.57 5.19
C ILE A 41 -1.88 2.44 3.75
N ILE A 42 -1.74 3.56 3.05
CA ILE A 42 -1.34 3.55 1.64
C ILE A 42 0.17 3.77 1.55
N GLY A 43 0.86 2.84 0.89
CA GLY A 43 2.28 2.94 0.59
C GLY A 43 2.61 2.26 -0.75
N CYS A 44 3.88 2.31 -1.11
CA CYS A 44 4.43 1.61 -2.26
C CYS A 44 5.84 1.12 -1.96
N GLU A 45 6.24 0.04 -2.60
CA GLU A 45 7.62 -0.42 -2.63
C GLU A 45 8.37 0.42 -3.67
N ALA A 46 9.01 1.49 -3.21
CA ALA A 46 9.73 2.41 -4.08
C ALA A 46 11.07 1.81 -4.52
N TYR A 47 11.41 1.99 -5.79
CA TYR A 47 12.76 1.73 -6.28
C TYR A 47 13.68 2.88 -5.92
N MET A 48 14.76 2.54 -5.23
CA MET A 48 15.78 3.51 -4.81
C MET A 48 17.06 3.22 -5.57
N ALA A 49 17.57 4.24 -6.27
CA ALA A 49 18.92 4.18 -6.82
C ALA A 49 19.94 4.10 -5.66
N PRO A 50 21.04 3.33 -5.80
CA PRO A 50 22.05 3.21 -4.76
C PRO A 50 22.88 4.49 -4.55
N GLY A 51 22.80 5.44 -5.48
CA GLY A 51 23.57 6.68 -5.48
C GLY A 51 22.71 7.93 -5.53
N HIS A 52 23.37 9.08 -5.43
CA HIS A 52 22.69 10.37 -5.48
C HIS A 52 22.13 10.65 -6.89
N ARG A 53 20.98 11.32 -6.99
CA ARG A 53 20.31 11.62 -8.28
C ARG A 53 21.15 12.44 -9.27
N THR A 54 22.21 13.11 -8.80
CA THR A 54 23.14 13.89 -9.65
C THR A 54 24.45 13.16 -9.93
N GLN A 55 24.68 12.00 -9.29
CA GLN A 55 25.86 11.20 -9.52
C GLN A 55 25.74 10.53 -10.89
N ARG A 56 26.76 10.72 -11.73
CA ARG A 56 26.86 10.10 -13.05
C ARG A 56 27.92 9.01 -12.95
N ALA A 57 27.52 7.75 -13.14
CA ALA A 57 28.48 6.70 -13.44
C ALA A 57 28.83 6.85 -14.92
N GLY A 58 30.02 7.39 -15.19
CA GLY A 58 30.61 7.44 -16.52
C GLY A 58 31.33 6.14 -16.83
#